data_AF-A0A6N2DY49-F1
#
_entry.id   AF-A0A6N2DY49-F1
#
_cell.length_a   1.000
_cell.length_b   1.000
_cell.length_c   1.000
_cell.angle_alpha   90.00
_cell.angle_beta   90.00
_cell.angle_gamma   90.00
#
_symmetry.space_group_name_H-M   'P 1'
#
loop_
_entity.id
_entity.type
_entity.pdbx_description
1 polymer ?
#
loop_
_entity_poly.entity_id
_entity_poly.type
_entity_poly.pdbx_seq_one_letter_code
_entity_poly.pdbx_strand_id
1 'polypeptide(L)'
;MAEHSIPVDLFNPGQVFACLGFLEAAEILLGDAEGGFMRDDQGAHFHLSAGDKDSSNPFEAVLEFLAEAEPQRWAPLGYVDAKKGKGNDENETEEEDDAATPSIELSPTFPAGEGDRMALPIRFGGGNRPIVKLGHWADASSRDNFKLYAGNRSADKIARAMLHGVRKKPTGKPKAKGEPGEFKTKGIAQLWREDRKTLISAPFDVLTPMGGSFNFDPRGAWTAINAGYSPNEHKHAVQASPVVEFLAAWGLEHARPEVLRDREVRYAVWGLLLPPCLARVALVGGIPSLPMQCFHFTLDLSGKNKVVTFAEQETRS
;
A
#
# COMPACT_ATOMS: atom_id res chain seq x y z
N MET A 1 13.62 -8.76 -21.54
CA MET A 1 12.63 -8.01 -20.76
C MET A 1 11.29 -8.07 -21.45
N ALA A 2 10.30 -8.61 -20.75
CA ALA A 2 8.92 -8.63 -21.17
C ALA A 2 8.28 -7.29 -20.77
N GLU A 3 7.93 -6.45 -21.74
CA GLU A 3 7.33 -5.14 -21.50
C GLU A 3 5.81 -5.23 -21.52
N HIS A 4 5.17 -4.71 -20.47
CA HIS A 4 3.72 -4.64 -20.34
C HIS A 4 3.33 -3.27 -19.78
N SER A 5 2.06 -2.90 -19.93
CA SER A 5 1.53 -1.65 -19.41
C SER A 5 0.18 -1.82 -18.73
N ILE A 6 -0.09 -0.98 -17.73
CA ILE A 6 -1.39 -0.86 -17.05
C ILE A 6 -1.89 0.60 -17.11
N PRO A 7 -3.21 0.85 -17.13
CA PRO A 7 -3.73 2.21 -17.02
C PRO A 7 -3.39 2.81 -15.66
N VAL A 8 -3.11 4.11 -15.64
CA VAL A 8 -2.80 4.87 -14.43
C VAL A 8 -3.42 6.27 -14.48
N ASP A 9 -4.06 6.67 -13.38
CA ASP A 9 -4.47 8.05 -13.16
C ASP A 9 -3.32 8.83 -12.51
N LEU A 10 -2.69 9.70 -13.29
CA LEU A 10 -1.58 10.54 -12.82
C LEU A 10 -1.99 11.57 -11.77
N PHE A 11 -3.30 11.83 -11.59
CA PHE A 11 -3.83 12.70 -10.52
C PHE A 11 -4.12 11.93 -9.23
N ASN A 12 -4.00 10.59 -9.24
CA ASN A 12 -4.11 9.76 -8.05
C ASN A 12 -2.69 9.44 -7.53
N PRO A 13 -2.18 10.14 -6.49
CA PRO A 13 -0.83 9.89 -5.97
C PRO A 13 -0.63 8.45 -5.51
N GLY A 14 -1.67 7.80 -4.97
CA GLY A 14 -1.63 6.39 -4.60
C GLY A 14 -1.28 5.49 -5.77
N GLN A 15 -1.88 5.70 -6.94
CA GLN A 15 -1.57 4.90 -8.13
C GLN A 15 -0.14 5.13 -8.62
N VAL A 16 0.34 6.38 -8.60
CA VAL A 16 1.72 6.71 -8.98
C VAL A 16 2.74 6.05 -8.04
N PHE A 17 2.47 6.07 -6.74
CA PHE A 17 3.31 5.37 -5.76
C PHE A 17 3.21 3.84 -5.91
N ALA A 18 2.04 3.32 -6.28
CA ALA A 18 1.86 1.90 -6.56
C ALA A 18 2.61 1.45 -7.84
N CYS A 19 2.74 2.30 -8.85
CA CYS A 19 3.61 2.06 -10.01
C CYS A 19 5.07 1.89 -9.59
N LEU A 20 5.57 2.73 -8.67
CA LEU A 20 6.88 2.52 -8.06
C LEU A 20 6.94 1.22 -7.27
N GLY A 21 5.88 0.87 -6.54
CA GLY A 21 5.79 -0.43 -5.85
C GLY A 21 5.92 -1.61 -6.82
N PHE A 22 5.25 -1.56 -7.97
CA PHE A 22 5.41 -2.56 -9.02
C PHE A 22 6.83 -2.63 -9.56
N LEU A 23 7.47 -1.48 -9.83
CA LEU A 23 8.85 -1.42 -10.31
C LEU A 23 9.83 -2.04 -9.30
N GLU A 24 9.73 -1.66 -8.03
CA GLU A 24 10.56 -2.20 -6.95
C GLU A 24 10.33 -3.71 -6.74
N ALA A 25 9.07 -4.14 -6.78
CA ALA A 25 8.71 -5.55 -6.65
C ALA A 25 9.22 -6.39 -7.83
N ALA A 26 9.10 -5.88 -9.05
CA ALA A 26 9.59 -6.55 -10.24
C ALA A 26 11.11 -6.66 -10.25
N GLU A 27 11.84 -5.63 -9.80
CA GLU A 27 13.30 -5.69 -9.64
C GLU A 27 13.69 -6.82 -8.67
N ILE A 28 13.01 -6.91 -7.52
CA ILE A 28 13.30 -7.92 -6.50
C ILE A 28 12.98 -9.35 -6.98
N LEU A 29 11.90 -9.53 -7.74
CA LEU A 29 11.40 -10.84 -8.13
C LEU A 29 11.99 -11.36 -9.44
N LEU A 30 12.24 -10.46 -10.40
CA LEU A 30 12.57 -10.80 -11.78
C LEU A 30 13.94 -10.25 -12.21
N GLY A 31 14.43 -9.19 -11.56
CA GLY A 31 15.65 -8.48 -11.95
C GLY A 31 15.48 -7.63 -13.22
N ASP A 32 16.46 -6.75 -13.45
CA ASP A 32 16.55 -5.87 -14.63
C ASP A 32 15.24 -5.12 -14.91
N ALA A 33 14.60 -4.58 -13.86
CA ALA A 33 13.34 -3.89 -14.01
C ALA A 33 13.54 -2.43 -14.44
N GLU A 34 12.72 -1.97 -15.38
CA GLU A 34 12.62 -0.57 -15.79
C GLU A 34 11.16 -0.16 -15.91
N GLY A 35 10.83 1.05 -15.46
CA GLY A 35 9.46 1.56 -15.46
C GLY A 35 9.34 3.02 -15.88
N GLY A 36 8.20 3.40 -16.45
CA GLY A 36 7.96 4.77 -16.91
C GLY A 36 6.49 5.07 -17.20
N PHE A 37 6.15 6.36 -17.21
CA PHE A 37 4.79 6.84 -17.45
C PHE A 37 4.67 7.35 -18.88
N MET A 38 3.86 6.68 -19.69
CA MET A 38 3.63 7.05 -21.09
C MET A 38 2.19 7.53 -21.25
N ARG A 39 1.94 8.38 -22.24
CA ARG A 39 0.60 8.86 -22.57
C ARG A 39 0.35 8.65 -24.06
N ASP A 40 -0.83 8.13 -24.36
CA ASP A 40 -1.36 7.94 -25.70
C ASP A 40 -2.79 8.50 -25.78
N ASP A 41 -3.51 8.12 -26.83
CA ASP A 41 -4.90 8.52 -27.07
C ASP A 41 -5.88 7.89 -26.07
N GLN A 42 -5.51 6.78 -25.41
CA GLN A 42 -6.33 6.06 -24.44
C GLN A 42 -6.15 6.58 -23.02
N GLY A 43 -5.03 7.25 -22.73
CA GLY A 43 -4.78 7.90 -21.45
C GLY A 43 -3.33 7.78 -21.02
N ALA A 44 -3.11 7.85 -19.71
CA ALA A 44 -1.79 7.58 -19.15
C ALA A 44 -1.67 6.10 -18.76
N HIS A 45 -0.51 5.55 -19.07
CA HIS A 45 -0.15 4.17 -18.82
C HIS A 45 1.19 4.09 -18.09
N PHE A 46 1.30 3.16 -17.15
CA PHE A 46 2.59 2.81 -16.58
C PHE A 46 3.13 1.57 -17.29
N HIS A 47 4.27 1.73 -17.94
CA HIS A 47 5.00 0.65 -18.60
C HIS A 47 6.01 0.07 -17.62
N LEU A 48 6.10 -1.25 -17.62
CA LEU A 48 7.03 -2.02 -16.80
C LEU A 48 7.66 -3.11 -17.65
N SER A 49 8.98 -3.16 -17.65
CA SER A 49 9.80 -4.17 -18.30
C SER A 49 10.67 -4.81 -17.23
N ALA A 50 10.76 -6.14 -17.18
CA ALA A 50 11.64 -6.84 -16.25
C ALA A 50 12.01 -8.25 -16.78
N GLY A 51 13.07 -8.83 -16.21
CA GLY A 51 13.56 -10.18 -16.50
C GLY A 51 13.94 -10.43 -17.97
N ASP A 52 14.05 -11.70 -18.35
CA ASP A 52 14.32 -12.10 -19.72
C ASP A 52 13.10 -11.93 -20.64
N LYS A 53 13.30 -11.99 -21.97
CA LYS A 53 12.20 -11.85 -22.96
C LYS A 53 11.13 -12.93 -22.86
N ASP A 54 11.49 -14.10 -22.36
CA ASP A 54 10.58 -15.24 -22.16
C ASP A 54 9.94 -15.24 -20.76
N SER A 55 10.21 -14.22 -19.94
CA SER A 55 9.62 -14.08 -18.61
C SER A 55 8.13 -13.81 -18.69
N SER A 56 7.40 -14.22 -17.66
CA SER A 56 5.98 -13.89 -17.51
C SER A 56 5.77 -12.38 -17.38
N ASN A 57 4.52 -11.95 -17.57
CA ASN A 57 4.12 -10.55 -17.38
C ASN A 57 4.56 -10.06 -15.98
N PRO A 58 5.33 -8.95 -15.87
CA PRO A 58 5.87 -8.52 -14.58
C PRO A 58 4.78 -8.12 -13.57
N PHE A 59 3.65 -7.55 -14.03
CA PHE A 59 2.51 -7.26 -13.15
C PHE A 59 1.90 -8.54 -12.60
N GLU A 60 1.79 -9.57 -13.44
CA GLU A 60 1.26 -10.87 -13.06
C GLU A 60 2.14 -11.54 -11.99
N ALA A 61 3.47 -11.54 -12.18
CA ALA A 61 4.42 -12.10 -11.22
C ALA A 61 4.35 -11.40 -9.85
N VAL A 62 4.25 -10.06 -9.84
CA VAL A 62 4.12 -9.29 -8.60
C VAL A 62 2.79 -9.57 -7.90
N LEU A 63 1.67 -9.59 -8.64
CA LEU A 63 0.35 -9.87 -8.08
C LEU A 63 0.22 -11.30 -7.55
N GLU A 64 0.82 -12.28 -8.24
CA GLU A 64 0.90 -13.67 -7.78
C GLU A 64 1.71 -13.77 -6.48
N PHE A 65 2.86 -13.09 -6.41
CA PHE A 65 3.67 -13.02 -5.20
C PHE A 65 2.89 -12.44 -4.02
N LEU A 66 2.15 -11.34 -4.23
CA LEU A 66 1.32 -10.71 -3.20
C LEU A 66 0.12 -11.57 -2.81
N ALA A 67 -0.50 -12.29 -3.74
CA ALA A 67 -1.63 -13.17 -3.45
C ALA A 67 -1.27 -14.32 -2.49
N GLU A 68 0.02 -14.68 -2.43
CA GLU A 68 0.56 -15.73 -1.55
C GLU A 68 1.37 -15.16 -0.36
N ALA A 69 1.49 -13.84 -0.25
CA ALA A 69 2.31 -13.20 0.77
C ALA A 69 1.64 -13.30 2.15
N GLU A 70 2.41 -13.75 3.14
CA GLU A 70 2.00 -13.78 4.55
C GLU A 70 2.79 -12.73 5.32
N PRO A 71 2.19 -11.57 5.66
CA PRO A 71 2.90 -10.52 6.37
C PRO A 71 3.22 -10.97 7.80
N GLN A 72 4.35 -10.51 8.32
CA GLN A 72 4.79 -10.72 9.70
C GLN A 72 5.37 -9.42 10.23
N ARG A 73 4.96 -9.03 11.43
CA ARG A 73 5.58 -7.91 12.15
C ARG A 73 6.91 -8.31 12.76
N TRP A 74 7.89 -7.41 12.72
CA TRP A 74 9.15 -7.59 13.45
C TRP A 74 9.42 -6.39 14.38
N ALA A 75 10.20 -6.62 15.43
CA ALA A 75 10.48 -5.66 16.48
C ALA A 75 11.97 -5.68 16.89
N PRO A 76 12.51 -4.65 17.58
CA PRO A 76 13.88 -4.67 18.06
C PRO A 76 14.08 -5.74 19.14
N LEU A 77 15.31 -6.21 19.33
CA LEU A 77 15.67 -7.08 20.46
C LEU A 77 15.20 -6.48 21.79
N GLY A 78 14.62 -7.31 22.66
CA GLY A 78 14.10 -6.87 23.96
C GLY A 78 12.72 -6.21 23.91
N TYR A 79 12.10 -6.04 22.74
CA TYR A 79 10.72 -5.59 22.63
C TYR A 79 9.77 -6.55 23.35
N VAL A 80 8.91 -6.00 24.20
CA VAL A 80 7.84 -6.72 24.89
C VAL A 80 6.51 -6.13 24.44
N ASP A 81 5.66 -6.97 23.83
CA ASP A 81 4.33 -6.53 23.42
C ASP A 81 3.47 -6.33 24.67
N ALA A 82 3.30 -5.08 25.09
CA ALA A 82 2.44 -4.75 26.23
C ALA A 82 1.01 -5.21 25.91
N LYS A 83 0.52 -6.23 26.63
CA LYS A 83 -0.89 -6.65 26.56
C LYS A 83 -1.76 -5.42 26.80
N LYS A 84 -2.85 -5.27 26.01
CA LYS A 84 -3.87 -4.23 26.26
C LYS A 84 -4.24 -4.30 27.75
N GLY A 85 -4.04 -3.22 28.49
CA GLY A 85 -4.60 -3.09 29.83
C GLY A 85 -6.12 -3.22 29.74
N LYS A 86 -6.75 -3.92 30.69
CA LYS A 86 -8.21 -3.91 30.87
C LYS A 86 -8.64 -2.49 31.25
N GLY A 87 -8.83 -1.62 30.26
CA GLY A 87 -9.49 -0.32 30.44
C GLY A 87 -11.00 -0.52 30.35
N ASN A 88 -11.73 -0.09 31.37
CA ASN A 88 -13.19 -0.06 31.45
C ASN A 88 -13.76 1.03 30.52
N ASP A 89 -13.67 0.86 29.20
CA ASP A 89 -14.41 1.70 28.24
C ASP A 89 -15.50 0.86 27.58
N GLU A 90 -16.74 1.01 28.07
CA GLU A 90 -17.94 0.31 27.64
C GLU A 90 -18.43 0.71 26.22
N ASN A 91 -17.57 1.30 25.39
CA ASN A 91 -17.90 1.71 24.02
C ASN A 91 -16.92 1.19 22.94
N GLU A 92 -16.04 0.23 23.25
CA GLU A 92 -15.19 -0.41 22.23
C GLU A 92 -15.92 -1.54 21.47
N THR A 93 -16.90 -1.20 20.62
CA THR A 93 -17.30 -2.10 19.54
C THR A 93 -16.24 -2.09 18.44
N GLU A 94 -15.17 -2.89 18.62
CA GLU A 94 -14.39 -3.53 17.55
C GLU A 94 -13.28 -4.42 18.15
N GLU A 95 -13.66 -5.37 19.01
CA GLU A 95 -12.83 -6.55 19.27
C GLU A 95 -12.90 -7.49 18.05
N GLU A 96 -12.18 -7.18 16.97
CA GLU A 96 -11.91 -8.15 15.90
C GLU A 96 -10.87 -9.17 16.41
N ASP A 97 -11.24 -10.44 16.26
CA ASP A 97 -10.62 -11.68 16.74
C ASP A 97 -9.12 -11.60 17.10
N ASP A 98 -8.81 -11.89 18.37
CA ASP A 98 -7.53 -12.46 18.82
C ASP A 98 -7.36 -13.89 18.26
N ALA A 99 -7.37 -14.02 16.93
CA ALA A 99 -6.79 -15.17 16.27
C ALA A 99 -5.27 -15.06 16.49
N ALA A 100 -4.72 -15.97 17.32
CA ALA A 100 -3.31 -16.19 17.64
C ALA A 100 -2.38 -15.06 17.15
N THR A 101 -2.11 -14.07 18.00
CA THR A 101 -1.23 -12.96 17.63
C THR A 101 0.05 -13.52 17.02
N PRO A 102 0.31 -13.29 15.72
CA PRO A 102 1.43 -13.93 15.04
C PRO A 102 2.72 -13.60 15.79
N SER A 103 3.58 -14.60 15.92
CA SER A 103 4.87 -14.49 16.61
C SER A 103 5.61 -13.26 16.08
N ILE A 104 5.94 -12.33 16.96
CA ILE A 104 6.80 -11.19 16.62
C ILE A 104 8.19 -11.74 16.41
N GLU A 105 8.78 -11.49 15.25
CA GLU A 105 10.20 -11.75 15.08
C GLU A 105 11.01 -10.62 15.70
N LEU A 106 12.01 -10.97 16.51
CA LEU A 106 12.95 -10.01 17.06
C LEU A 106 14.17 -9.92 16.14
N SER A 107 14.56 -8.69 15.81
CA SER A 107 15.67 -8.41 14.90
C SER A 107 16.74 -7.56 15.60
N PRO A 108 18.04 -7.86 15.40
CA PRO A 108 19.13 -7.02 15.89
C PRO A 108 19.18 -5.67 15.16
N THR A 109 18.66 -5.60 13.93
CA THR A 109 18.55 -4.36 13.15
C THR A 109 17.10 -3.91 13.10
N PHE A 110 16.83 -2.69 13.57
CA PHE A 110 15.49 -2.09 13.57
C PHE A 110 15.55 -0.66 13.01
N PRO A 111 14.55 -0.20 12.24
CA PRO A 111 14.58 1.14 11.63
C PRO A 111 14.59 2.30 12.64
N ALA A 112 14.14 2.05 13.88
CA ALA A 112 14.11 3.02 14.97
C ALA A 112 14.87 2.52 16.21
N GLY A 113 15.03 3.39 17.22
CA GLY A 113 15.60 2.99 18.51
C GLY A 113 14.66 2.14 19.38
N GLU A 114 13.35 2.33 19.24
CA GLU A 114 12.32 1.64 20.01
C GLU A 114 11.17 1.16 19.11
N GLY A 115 10.50 0.09 19.51
CA GLY A 115 9.32 -0.41 18.80
C GLY A 115 8.04 0.27 19.27
N ASP A 116 7.28 0.87 18.35
CA ASP A 116 5.88 1.24 18.57
C ASP A 116 4.98 0.11 18.06
N ARG A 117 4.14 -0.45 18.94
CA ARG A 117 3.19 -1.53 18.61
C ARG A 117 2.34 -1.23 17.37
N MET A 118 1.93 0.02 17.17
CA MET A 118 1.10 0.42 16.02
C MET A 118 1.94 0.74 14.78
N ALA A 119 3.24 0.95 14.93
CA ALA A 119 4.15 1.26 13.83
C ALA A 119 5.14 0.12 13.51
N LEU A 120 5.04 -1.06 14.13
CA LEU A 120 5.95 -2.15 13.82
C LEU A 120 5.99 -2.43 12.31
N PRO A 121 7.17 -2.45 11.67
CA PRO A 121 7.34 -2.83 10.28
C PRO A 121 6.81 -4.23 9.96
N ILE A 122 6.54 -4.49 8.69
CA ILE A 122 6.05 -5.77 8.17
C ILE A 122 7.00 -6.35 7.14
N ARG A 123 7.25 -7.66 7.21
CA ARG A 123 7.98 -8.42 6.20
C ARG A 123 7.11 -9.53 5.65
N PHE A 124 7.42 -9.99 4.45
CA PHE A 124 6.78 -11.13 3.82
C PHE A 124 7.73 -11.75 2.80
N GLY A 125 7.37 -12.93 2.29
CA GLY A 125 8.25 -13.77 1.47
C GLY A 125 9.05 -14.77 2.30
N GLY A 126 10.22 -15.18 1.81
CA GLY A 126 11.07 -16.20 2.44
C GLY A 126 10.90 -17.60 1.84
N GLY A 127 11.65 -18.57 2.39
CA GLY A 127 11.83 -19.88 1.75
C GLY A 127 12.64 -19.76 0.47
N ASN A 128 12.06 -20.14 -0.68
CA ASN A 128 12.68 -19.99 -2.00
C ASN A 128 12.39 -18.63 -2.67
N ARG A 129 11.70 -17.72 -1.98
CA ARG A 129 11.37 -16.38 -2.47
C ARG A 129 12.12 -15.29 -1.71
N PRO A 130 12.39 -14.13 -2.32
CA PRO A 130 13.04 -13.02 -1.63
C PRO A 130 12.23 -12.55 -0.43
N ILE A 131 12.93 -12.05 0.59
CA ILE A 131 12.32 -11.44 1.78
C ILE A 131 12.16 -9.94 1.51
N VAL A 132 10.93 -9.47 1.56
CA VAL A 132 10.59 -8.05 1.42
C VAL A 132 10.34 -7.47 2.81
N LYS A 133 10.83 -6.24 3.03
CA LYS A 133 10.71 -5.50 4.28
C LYS A 133 10.09 -4.15 4.00
N LEU A 134 8.96 -3.86 4.63
CA LEU A 134 8.29 -2.56 4.60
C LEU A 134 8.27 -1.99 6.00
N GLY A 135 8.96 -0.87 6.20
CA GLY A 135 9.13 -0.23 7.51
C GLY A 135 9.24 1.28 7.44
N HIS A 136 8.92 1.86 6.29
CA HIS A 136 9.09 3.26 5.97
C HIS A 136 8.37 4.21 6.95
N TRP A 137 7.26 3.78 7.55
CA TRP A 137 6.51 4.49 8.61
C TRP A 137 7.13 4.39 10.02
N ALA A 138 8.10 3.50 10.20
CA ALA A 138 8.89 3.33 11.41
C ALA A 138 10.31 3.88 11.25
N ASP A 139 10.62 4.50 10.11
CA ASP A 139 11.92 5.11 9.86
C ASP A 139 12.13 6.29 10.82
N ALA A 140 13.18 6.21 11.63
CA ALA A 140 13.62 7.26 12.54
C ALA A 140 14.76 8.11 11.98
N SER A 141 15.02 8.01 10.67
CA SER A 141 15.92 8.92 9.95
C SER A 141 15.38 10.36 9.93
N SER A 142 16.14 11.27 9.34
CA SER A 142 15.70 12.67 9.15
C SER A 142 14.60 12.84 8.09
N ARG A 143 14.19 11.78 7.39
CA ARG A 143 13.16 11.82 6.35
C ARG A 143 11.78 11.79 7.00
N ASP A 144 10.79 12.43 6.38
CA ASP A 144 9.40 12.24 6.79
C ASP A 144 9.02 10.76 6.60
N ASN A 145 8.54 10.14 7.67
CA ASN A 145 8.16 8.75 7.66
C ASN A 145 6.91 8.49 6.80
N PHE A 146 6.19 9.54 6.39
CA PHE A 146 5.00 9.48 5.54
C PHE A 146 3.93 8.50 6.05
N LYS A 147 3.84 8.33 7.38
CA LYS A 147 2.84 7.47 8.03
C LYS A 147 1.47 8.16 8.01
N LEU A 148 0.51 7.59 7.29
CA LEU A 148 -0.81 8.19 7.12
C LEU A 148 -1.90 7.61 8.05
N TYR A 149 -1.71 6.40 8.56
CA TYR A 149 -2.65 5.75 9.47
C TYR A 149 -2.33 6.07 10.94
N ALA A 150 -3.36 6.13 11.78
CA ALA A 150 -3.26 6.42 13.21
C ALA A 150 -4.26 5.58 14.05
N GLY A 151 -4.21 5.80 15.37
CA GLY A 151 -5.09 5.16 16.36
C GLY A 151 -4.69 3.72 16.66
N ASN A 152 -5.67 2.86 16.90
CA ASN A 152 -5.48 1.44 17.25
C ASN A 152 -5.19 0.54 16.03
N ARG A 153 -4.78 1.13 14.90
CA ARG A 153 -4.49 0.42 13.65
C ARG A 153 -2.99 0.15 13.56
N SER A 154 -2.61 -1.11 13.30
CA SER A 154 -1.22 -1.50 13.06
C SER A 154 -0.99 -1.81 11.58
N ALA A 155 0.24 -1.63 11.12
CA ALA A 155 0.63 -1.98 9.75
C ALA A 155 0.35 -3.46 9.42
N ASP A 156 0.60 -4.38 10.35
CA ASP A 156 0.29 -5.82 10.19
C ASP A 156 -1.20 -6.07 9.93
N LYS A 157 -2.10 -5.45 10.72
CA LYS A 157 -3.54 -5.62 10.53
C LYS A 157 -4.01 -5.07 9.18
N ILE A 158 -3.52 -3.89 8.81
CA ILE A 158 -3.83 -3.26 7.52
C ILE A 158 -3.33 -4.15 6.38
N ALA A 159 -2.07 -4.58 6.44
CA ALA A 159 -1.46 -5.46 5.44
C ALA A 159 -2.23 -6.77 5.25
N ARG A 160 -2.60 -7.45 6.34
CA ARG A 160 -3.42 -8.67 6.28
C ARG A 160 -4.78 -8.42 5.64
N ALA A 161 -5.43 -7.31 5.97
CA ALA A 161 -6.70 -6.95 5.36
C ALA A 161 -6.56 -6.71 3.85
N MET A 162 -5.50 -6.03 3.40
CA MET A 162 -5.23 -5.81 1.97
C MET A 162 -4.88 -7.10 1.23
N LEU A 163 -4.08 -7.99 1.83
CA LEU A 163 -3.62 -9.22 1.18
C LEU A 163 -4.68 -10.33 1.21
N HIS A 164 -5.35 -10.53 2.35
CA HIS A 164 -6.22 -11.68 2.59
C HIS A 164 -7.70 -11.33 2.82
N GLY A 165 -8.06 -10.05 2.83
CA GLY A 165 -9.41 -9.61 3.14
C GLY A 165 -9.78 -9.76 4.61
N VAL A 166 -11.00 -9.36 4.95
CA VAL A 166 -11.58 -9.50 6.31
C VAL A 166 -12.78 -10.43 6.21
N ARG A 167 -12.89 -11.38 7.14
CA ARG A 167 -14.03 -12.31 7.20
C ARG A 167 -15.14 -11.76 8.10
N LYS A 168 -16.40 -12.06 7.77
CA LYS A 168 -17.53 -11.81 8.68
C LYS A 168 -17.40 -12.73 9.88
N LYS A 169 -17.69 -12.20 11.08
CA LYS A 169 -17.82 -13.02 12.28
C LYS A 169 -18.93 -14.07 12.08
N PRO A 170 -18.73 -15.33 12.50
CA PRO A 170 -19.76 -16.33 12.40
C PRO A 170 -20.96 -15.93 13.26
N THR A 171 -22.09 -15.62 12.63
CA THR A 171 -23.37 -15.36 13.30
C THR A 171 -24.10 -16.69 13.49
N GLY A 172 -23.90 -17.36 14.63
CA GLY A 172 -24.65 -18.56 15.02
C GLY A 172 -23.79 -19.75 15.46
N LYS A 173 -24.45 -20.89 15.75
CA LYS A 173 -23.78 -22.16 16.13
C LYS A 173 -22.68 -22.48 15.10
N PRO A 174 -21.50 -22.97 15.55
CA PRO A 174 -20.36 -23.19 14.69
C PRO A 174 -20.77 -24.04 13.47
N LYS A 175 -20.57 -23.49 12.27
CA LYS A 175 -20.65 -24.27 11.03
C LYS A 175 -19.69 -25.46 11.15
N ALA A 176 -20.02 -26.57 10.47
CA ALA A 176 -19.22 -27.78 10.46
C ALA A 176 -17.72 -27.43 10.29
N LYS A 177 -16.88 -28.04 11.13
CA LYS A 177 -15.43 -27.83 11.17
C LYS A 177 -14.85 -27.84 9.76
N GLY A 178 -14.43 -26.67 9.26
CA GLY A 178 -13.68 -26.54 8.01
C GLY A 178 -14.26 -25.65 6.93
N GLU A 179 -15.52 -25.18 7.04
CA GLU A 179 -16.05 -24.22 6.05
C GLU A 179 -15.55 -22.80 6.34
N PRO A 180 -14.79 -22.16 5.42
CA PRO A 180 -14.33 -20.80 5.62
C PRO A 180 -15.53 -19.83 5.64
N GLY A 181 -15.64 -18.99 6.67
CA GLY A 181 -16.71 -17.99 6.77
C GLY A 181 -16.70 -16.97 5.61
N GLU A 182 -17.86 -16.37 5.32
CA GLU A 182 -18.03 -15.39 4.23
C GLU A 182 -17.13 -14.17 4.42
N PHE A 183 -16.56 -13.64 3.33
CA PHE A 183 -15.74 -12.43 3.38
C PHE A 183 -16.61 -11.17 3.55
N LYS A 184 -16.21 -10.30 4.49
CA LYS A 184 -16.71 -8.92 4.64
C LYS A 184 -16.07 -8.02 3.59
N THR A 185 -14.76 -8.19 3.39
CA THR A 185 -13.97 -7.49 2.37
C THR A 185 -13.01 -8.48 1.71
N LYS A 186 -12.68 -8.25 0.44
CA LYS A 186 -11.74 -9.09 -0.32
C LYS A 186 -10.37 -8.42 -0.34
N GLY A 187 -9.31 -9.21 -0.17
CA GLY A 187 -7.94 -8.79 -0.41
C GLY A 187 -7.41 -9.31 -1.75
N ILE A 188 -6.15 -9.00 -2.04
CA ILE A 188 -5.45 -9.39 -3.28
C ILE A 188 -5.56 -10.90 -3.53
N ALA A 189 -5.41 -11.74 -2.51
CA ALA A 189 -5.50 -13.21 -2.63
C ALA A 189 -6.88 -13.72 -3.08
N GLN A 190 -7.96 -13.04 -2.69
CA GLN A 190 -9.30 -13.39 -3.18
C GLN A 190 -9.51 -12.89 -4.60
N LEU A 191 -9.16 -11.62 -4.85
CA LEU A 191 -9.30 -11.00 -6.17
C LEU A 191 -8.51 -11.76 -7.25
N TRP A 192 -7.30 -12.22 -6.92
CA TRP A 192 -6.46 -13.03 -7.80
C TRP A 192 -7.11 -14.35 -8.21
N ARG A 193 -7.82 -15.02 -7.29
CA ARG A 193 -8.47 -16.31 -7.58
C ARG A 193 -9.78 -16.15 -8.34
N GLU A 194 -10.48 -15.05 -8.12
CA GLU A 194 -11.82 -14.82 -8.67
C GLU A 194 -11.78 -14.14 -10.05
N ASP A 195 -10.90 -13.15 -10.23
CA ASP A 195 -10.79 -12.38 -11.46
C ASP A 195 -9.34 -11.95 -11.75
N ARG A 196 -8.47 -12.96 -11.95
CA ARG A 196 -7.05 -12.78 -12.31
C ARG A 196 -6.88 -11.84 -13.51
N LYS A 197 -7.74 -11.98 -14.53
CA LYS A 197 -7.61 -11.25 -15.79
C LYS A 197 -7.76 -9.74 -15.57
N THR A 198 -8.84 -9.32 -14.91
CA THR A 198 -9.07 -7.90 -14.61
C THR A 198 -8.00 -7.34 -13.68
N LEU A 199 -7.59 -8.11 -12.67
CA LEU A 199 -6.56 -7.69 -11.72
C LEU A 199 -5.20 -7.45 -12.39
N ILE A 200 -4.86 -8.21 -13.44
CA ILE A 200 -3.64 -8.00 -14.22
C ILE A 200 -3.77 -6.80 -15.17
N SER A 201 -4.90 -6.65 -15.86
CA SER A 201 -5.06 -5.62 -16.90
C SER A 201 -5.31 -4.22 -16.33
N ALA A 202 -6.00 -4.12 -15.19
CA ALA A 202 -6.38 -2.86 -14.56
C ALA A 202 -6.35 -2.99 -13.02
N PRO A 203 -5.19 -3.31 -12.41
CA PRO A 203 -5.09 -3.58 -10.98
C PRO A 203 -5.62 -2.45 -10.09
N PHE A 204 -5.45 -1.20 -10.53
CA PHE A 204 -5.85 -0.02 -9.77
C PHE A 204 -7.36 0.24 -9.79
N ASP A 205 -8.10 -0.35 -10.72
CA ASP A 205 -9.55 -0.17 -10.84
C ASP A 205 -10.34 -1.23 -10.08
N VAL A 206 -9.67 -2.24 -9.55
CA VAL A 206 -10.29 -3.26 -8.70
C VAL A 206 -10.50 -2.69 -7.29
N LEU A 207 -11.70 -2.16 -7.06
CA LEU A 207 -12.10 -1.59 -5.79
C LEU A 207 -12.80 -2.61 -4.89
N THR A 208 -12.57 -2.48 -3.59
CA THR A 208 -13.25 -3.28 -2.57
C THR A 208 -13.61 -2.40 -1.37
N PRO A 209 -14.68 -2.74 -0.63
CA PRO A 209 -15.00 -2.03 0.61
C PRO A 209 -13.86 -2.21 1.62
N MET A 210 -13.47 -1.15 2.32
CA MET A 210 -12.37 -1.16 3.29
C MET A 210 -12.80 -0.67 4.67
N GLY A 211 -12.41 -1.40 5.72
CA GLY A 211 -12.55 -1.00 7.12
C GLY A 211 -11.33 -0.25 7.68
N GLY A 212 -10.18 -0.41 7.02
CA GLY A 212 -8.96 0.33 7.32
C GLY A 212 -7.92 0.09 6.23
N SER A 213 -7.15 1.12 5.89
CA SER A 213 -6.13 1.08 4.85
C SER A 213 -4.89 1.87 5.26
N PHE A 214 -3.86 1.88 4.40
CA PHE A 214 -2.70 2.74 4.56
C PHE A 214 -2.99 4.19 4.17
N ASN A 215 -4.18 4.48 3.64
CA ASN A 215 -4.70 5.79 3.24
C ASN A 215 -3.94 6.41 2.05
N PHE A 216 -3.40 5.58 1.16
CA PHE A 216 -2.73 6.05 -0.07
C PHE A 216 -3.69 6.23 -1.24
N ASP A 217 -4.88 5.62 -1.22
CA ASP A 217 -5.86 5.79 -2.30
C ASP A 217 -6.82 6.95 -1.97
N PRO A 218 -6.77 8.09 -2.68
CA PRO A 218 -7.67 9.23 -2.45
C PRO A 218 -9.14 8.89 -2.70
N ARG A 219 -9.46 7.82 -3.44
CA ARG A 219 -10.84 7.32 -3.59
C ARG A 219 -11.40 6.77 -2.28
N GLY A 220 -10.51 6.25 -1.42
CA GLY A 220 -10.79 5.81 -0.06
C GLY A 220 -10.88 6.96 0.95
N ALA A 221 -10.42 8.15 0.58
CA ALA A 221 -10.43 9.32 1.44
C ALA A 221 -11.83 9.92 1.53
N TRP A 222 -12.28 10.18 2.75
CA TRP A 222 -13.46 10.99 3.00
C TRP A 222 -13.12 12.06 4.03
N THR A 223 -13.62 13.26 3.80
CA THR A 223 -13.53 14.37 4.76
C THR A 223 -14.95 14.69 5.20
N ALA A 224 -15.15 15.01 6.49
CA ALA A 224 -16.49 15.31 7.01
C ALA A 224 -17.16 16.48 6.25
N ILE A 225 -16.36 17.39 5.71
CA ILE A 225 -16.80 18.53 4.90
C ILE A 225 -17.38 18.07 3.55
N ASN A 226 -16.75 17.09 2.89
CA ASN A 226 -17.18 16.62 1.56
C ASN A 226 -18.32 15.59 1.62
N ALA A 227 -18.41 14.80 2.70
CA ALA A 227 -19.45 13.79 2.86
C ALA A 227 -20.76 14.37 3.42
N GLY A 228 -20.71 15.49 4.16
CA GLY A 228 -21.87 16.04 4.87
C GLY A 228 -22.36 15.17 6.04
N TYR A 229 -21.71 14.04 6.30
CA TYR A 229 -21.95 13.11 7.41
C TYR A 229 -20.69 12.27 7.66
N SER A 230 -20.64 11.52 8.77
CA SER A 230 -19.54 10.60 9.11
C SER A 230 -19.84 9.16 8.65
N PRO A 231 -19.19 8.62 7.62
CA PRO A 231 -19.41 7.24 7.16
C PRO A 231 -19.20 6.19 8.24
N ASN A 232 -18.29 6.45 9.20
CA ASN A 232 -18.04 5.55 10.34
C ASN A 232 -19.26 5.43 11.26
N GLU A 233 -19.96 6.55 11.51
CA GLU A 233 -21.18 6.55 12.34
C GLU A 233 -22.33 5.81 11.65
N HIS A 234 -22.32 5.77 10.32
CA HIS A 234 -23.36 5.14 9.50
C HIS A 234 -22.95 3.77 8.91
N LYS A 235 -21.77 3.23 9.25
CA LYS A 235 -21.24 1.93 8.79
C LYS A 235 -21.13 1.80 7.26
N HIS A 236 -20.95 2.90 6.54
CA HIS A 236 -20.72 2.87 5.09
C HIS A 236 -19.24 2.62 4.80
N ALA A 237 -18.93 1.51 4.13
CA ALA A 237 -17.57 1.17 3.77
C ALA A 237 -17.13 1.97 2.53
N VAL A 238 -16.00 2.67 2.64
CA VAL A 238 -15.41 3.38 1.51
C VAL A 238 -14.71 2.37 0.60
N GLN A 239 -14.79 2.61 -0.71
CA GLN A 239 -14.18 1.77 -1.73
C GLN A 239 -12.75 2.25 -2.01
N ALA A 240 -11.78 1.35 -1.94
CA ALA A 240 -10.39 1.61 -2.32
C ALA A 240 -9.79 0.36 -2.97
N SER A 241 -8.69 0.53 -3.71
CA SER A 241 -7.97 -0.62 -4.28
C SER A 241 -6.93 -1.15 -3.27
N PRO A 242 -7.03 -2.43 -2.85
CA PRO A 242 -6.02 -3.03 -1.97
C PRO A 242 -4.66 -3.13 -2.67
N VAL A 243 -4.63 -3.18 -4.01
CA VAL A 243 -3.41 -3.15 -4.79
C VAL A 243 -2.74 -1.78 -4.70
N VAL A 244 -3.52 -0.70 -4.88
CA VAL A 244 -3.00 0.68 -4.72
C VAL A 244 -2.45 0.90 -3.32
N GLU A 245 -3.23 0.56 -2.29
CA GLU A 245 -2.83 0.76 -0.89
C GLU A 245 -1.54 0.02 -0.53
N PHE A 246 -1.42 -1.26 -0.91
CA PHE A 246 -0.27 -2.08 -0.55
C PHE A 246 0.97 -1.74 -1.38
N LEU A 247 0.84 -1.57 -2.70
CA LEU A 247 1.99 -1.25 -3.55
C LEU A 247 2.44 0.20 -3.39
N ALA A 248 1.57 1.15 -3.07
CA ALA A 248 2.00 2.49 -2.67
C ALA A 248 2.89 2.42 -1.43
N ALA A 249 2.51 1.62 -0.44
CA ALA A 249 3.31 1.43 0.76
C ALA A 249 4.70 0.82 0.44
N TRP A 250 4.76 -0.09 -0.54
CA TRP A 250 6.01 -0.66 -1.03
C TRP A 250 6.84 0.36 -1.81
N GLY A 251 6.28 1.04 -2.81
CA GLY A 251 6.99 2.04 -3.62
C GLY A 251 7.57 3.16 -2.77
N LEU A 252 6.85 3.57 -1.73
CA LEU A 252 7.33 4.57 -0.81
C LEU A 252 8.52 4.12 0.02
N GLU A 253 8.74 2.82 0.30
CA GLU A 253 9.88 2.30 1.08
C GLU A 253 11.21 2.93 0.64
N HIS A 254 11.44 3.02 -0.68
CA HIS A 254 12.68 3.52 -1.26
C HIS A 254 12.56 4.91 -1.91
N ALA A 255 11.36 5.36 -2.28
CA ALA A 255 11.12 6.64 -2.92
C ALA A 255 10.10 7.47 -2.13
N ARG A 256 10.55 8.45 -1.32
CA ARG A 256 9.62 9.39 -0.67
C ARG A 256 9.38 10.58 -1.57
N PRO A 257 8.12 11.01 -1.76
CA PRO A 257 7.84 12.26 -2.45
C PRO A 257 8.39 13.44 -1.66
N GLU A 258 8.53 14.57 -2.33
CA GLU A 258 9.05 15.78 -1.71
C GLU A 258 7.94 16.47 -0.90
N VAL A 259 8.23 16.81 0.35
CA VAL A 259 7.32 17.62 1.19
C VAL A 259 7.73 19.08 1.04
N LEU A 260 6.91 19.88 0.37
CA LEU A 260 7.20 21.28 0.08
C LEU A 260 7.01 22.17 1.32
N ARG A 261 5.90 21.96 2.03
CA ARG A 261 5.53 22.60 3.30
C ARG A 261 4.58 21.68 4.06
N ASP A 262 4.11 22.09 5.25
CA ASP A 262 3.24 21.25 6.07
C ASP A 262 2.06 20.70 5.25
N ARG A 263 2.01 19.37 5.12
CA ARG A 263 1.00 18.59 4.38
C ARG A 263 0.93 18.82 2.87
N GLU A 264 1.81 19.61 2.28
CA GLU A 264 1.88 19.76 0.83
C GLU A 264 3.00 18.93 0.25
N VAL A 265 2.64 18.04 -0.66
CA VAL A 265 3.50 16.98 -1.16
C VAL A 265 3.54 17.06 -2.68
N ARG A 266 4.73 16.92 -3.24
CA ARG A 266 4.98 16.94 -4.68
C ARG A 266 5.56 15.62 -5.16
N TYR A 267 5.14 15.21 -6.34
CA TYR A 267 5.77 14.14 -7.10
C TYR A 267 5.89 14.51 -8.58
N ALA A 268 6.83 13.87 -9.25
CA ALA A 268 7.04 14.01 -10.67
C ALA A 268 6.90 12.64 -11.36
N VAL A 269 6.42 12.68 -12.60
CA VAL A 269 6.31 11.52 -13.49
C VAL A 269 7.14 11.79 -14.74
N TRP A 270 7.76 10.73 -15.27
CA TRP A 270 8.72 10.80 -16.36
C TRP A 270 8.29 9.94 -17.56
N GLY A 271 8.74 10.33 -18.76
CA GLY A 271 8.29 9.77 -20.04
C GLY A 271 9.13 8.65 -20.65
N LEU A 272 9.97 7.95 -19.89
CA LEU A 272 10.82 6.87 -20.41
C LEU A 272 11.04 5.76 -19.38
N LEU A 273 11.51 4.59 -19.82
CA LEU A 273 11.79 3.49 -18.91
C LEU A 273 13.06 3.79 -18.10
N LEU A 274 12.92 3.78 -16.77
CA LEU A 274 14.02 4.00 -15.83
C LEU A 274 14.14 2.82 -14.86
N PRO A 275 15.37 2.40 -14.52
CA PRO A 275 15.58 1.47 -13.42
C PRO A 275 15.17 2.07 -12.07
N PRO A 276 14.88 1.26 -11.04
CA PRO A 276 14.41 1.73 -9.73
C PRO A 276 15.26 2.85 -9.13
N CYS A 277 16.59 2.75 -9.26
CA CYS A 277 17.50 3.76 -8.73
C CYS A 277 17.30 5.16 -9.33
N LEU A 278 17.01 5.26 -10.63
CA LEU A 278 16.74 6.52 -11.31
C LEU A 278 15.27 6.94 -11.11
N ALA A 279 14.34 6.00 -11.09
CA ALA A 279 12.92 6.26 -10.83
C ALA A 279 12.68 6.93 -9.46
N ARG A 280 13.41 6.50 -8.41
CA ARG A 280 13.37 7.12 -7.08
C ARG A 280 13.75 8.61 -7.11
N VAL A 281 14.76 8.97 -7.89
CA VAL A 281 15.23 10.36 -8.03
C VAL A 281 14.30 11.14 -8.96
N ALA A 282 13.78 10.50 -10.01
CA ALA A 282 12.80 11.09 -10.91
C ALA A 282 11.50 11.45 -10.19
N LEU A 283 11.05 10.64 -9.20
CA LEU A 283 9.84 10.92 -8.41
C LEU A 283 9.89 12.29 -7.73
N VAL A 284 11.06 12.74 -7.28
CA VAL A 284 11.23 14.05 -6.62
C VAL A 284 11.67 15.15 -7.58
N GLY A 285 11.59 14.92 -8.89
CA GLY A 285 12.01 15.88 -9.91
C GLY A 285 13.53 16.11 -9.95
N GLY A 286 14.33 15.21 -9.38
CA GLY A 286 15.77 15.39 -9.17
C GLY A 286 16.66 15.19 -10.41
N ILE A 287 16.08 14.96 -11.60
CA ILE A 287 16.81 14.72 -12.86
C ILE A 287 16.50 15.85 -13.85
N PRO A 288 17.30 16.94 -13.88
CA PRO A 288 16.99 18.13 -14.68
C PRO A 288 16.85 17.90 -16.18
N SER A 289 17.57 16.92 -16.73
CA SER A 289 17.57 16.60 -18.16
C SER A 289 16.36 15.76 -18.60
N LEU A 290 15.55 15.28 -17.65
CA LEU A 290 14.41 14.41 -17.92
C LEU A 290 13.15 15.25 -18.16
N PRO A 291 12.43 15.07 -19.29
CA PRO A 291 11.11 15.67 -19.43
C PRO A 291 10.16 15.06 -18.39
N MET A 292 9.78 15.88 -17.41
CA MET A 292 8.90 15.49 -16.30
C MET A 292 7.69 16.40 -16.22
N GLN A 293 6.58 15.81 -15.78
CA GLN A 293 5.38 16.52 -15.33
C GLN A 293 5.33 16.45 -13.81
N CYS A 294 5.14 17.59 -13.16
CA CYS A 294 5.07 17.69 -11.71
C CYS A 294 3.62 17.83 -11.27
N PHE A 295 3.30 17.22 -10.13
CA PHE A 295 1.98 17.19 -9.54
C PHE A 295 2.14 17.46 -8.04
N HIS A 296 1.20 18.19 -7.46
CA HIS A 296 1.15 18.41 -6.02
C HIS A 296 -0.20 17.99 -5.46
N PHE A 297 -0.20 17.50 -4.23
CA PHE A 297 -1.40 17.13 -3.49
C PHE A 297 -1.24 17.50 -2.01
N THR A 298 -2.33 17.42 -1.26
CA THR A 298 -2.30 17.70 0.17
C THR A 298 -2.61 16.45 1.00
N LEU A 299 -2.10 16.43 2.23
CA LEU A 299 -2.49 15.46 3.25
C LEU A 299 -3.63 16.07 4.08
N ASP A 300 -4.86 15.64 3.82
CA ASP A 300 -6.03 16.05 4.61
C ASP A 300 -6.24 15.10 5.80
N LEU A 301 -7.23 15.40 6.65
CA LEU A 301 -7.58 14.60 7.81
C LEU A 301 -8.95 13.94 7.66
N SER A 302 -8.96 12.62 7.85
CA SER A 302 -10.17 11.83 8.06
C SER A 302 -10.17 11.31 9.50
N GLY A 303 -10.84 12.04 10.39
CA GLY A 303 -10.71 11.86 11.84
C GLY A 303 -9.27 12.14 12.31
N LYS A 304 -8.61 11.13 12.90
CA LYS A 304 -7.21 11.22 13.34
C LYS A 304 -6.20 10.82 12.25
N ASN A 305 -6.67 10.38 11.10
CA ASN A 305 -5.82 9.81 10.07
C ASN A 305 -5.50 10.85 9.00
N LYS A 306 -4.27 10.83 8.50
CA LYS A 306 -3.93 11.56 7.28
C LYS A 306 -4.46 10.76 6.09
N VAL A 307 -4.96 11.45 5.08
CA VAL A 307 -5.41 10.88 3.81
C VAL A 307 -4.83 11.72 2.68
N VAL A 308 -4.44 11.09 1.59
CA VAL A 308 -4.00 11.82 0.40
C VAL A 308 -5.22 12.37 -0.35
N THR A 309 -5.10 13.56 -0.94
CA THR A 309 -6.06 14.09 -1.90
C THR A 309 -5.70 13.69 -3.33
N PHE A 310 -6.61 13.89 -4.27
CA PHE A 310 -6.22 13.98 -5.68
C PHE A 310 -5.23 15.13 -5.86
N ALA A 311 -4.29 14.94 -6.78
CA ALA A 311 -3.28 15.91 -7.10
C ALA A 311 -3.76 16.93 -8.14
N GLU A 312 -3.04 18.02 -8.26
CA GLU A 312 -3.16 19.01 -9.32
C GLU A 312 -1.83 19.06 -10.09
N GLN A 313 -1.91 19.22 -11.40
CA GLN A 313 -0.73 19.31 -12.24
C GLN A 313 -0.12 20.72 -12.15
N GLU A 314 1.17 20.81 -11.88
CA GLU A 314 1.89 22.08 -11.93
C GLU A 314 1.94 22.59 -13.38
N THR A 315 1.43 23.81 -13.59
CA THR A 315 1.60 24.50 -14.86
C THR A 315 3.03 25.06 -14.89
N ARG A 316 3.81 24.71 -15.93
CA ARG A 316 5.12 25.32 -16.15
C ARG A 316 4.91 26.83 -16.40
N SER A 317 5.30 27.66 -15.44
CA SER A 317 5.44 29.11 -15.60
C SER A 317 6.64 29.47 -16.47
#